data_AF-A0A1K1NFZ0-F1
#
_entry.id   AF-A0A1K1NFZ0-F1
#
_cell.length_a   1.000
_cell.length_b   1.000
_cell.length_c   1.000
_cell.angle_alpha   90.00
_cell.angle_beta   90.00
_cell.angle_gamma   90.00
#
_symmetry.space_group_name_H-M   'P 1'
#
loop_
_entity.id
_entity.type
_entity.pdbx_description
1 polymer ?
#
loop_
_entity_poly.entity_id
_entity_poly.type
_entity_poly.pdbx_seq_one_letter_code
_entity_poly.pdbx_strand_id
1 'polypeptide(L)'
;MTKIVLTLLVLAAAHFEIWRTLPNRRGKRAAGMLLLFVVLAFPLAYLAYDDYRHNYLDANIGLGIALMFTWAVTLVLAVISVIRRLRRAR
;
A
#
# COMPACT_ATOMS: atom_id res chain seq x y z
N MET A 1 11.59 -7.31 10.15
CA MET A 1 11.65 -5.87 9.80
C MET A 1 11.91 -5.55 8.34
N THR A 2 13.02 -5.98 7.71
CA THR A 2 13.36 -5.62 6.31
C THR A 2 12.23 -5.89 5.30
N LYS A 3 11.57 -7.05 5.40
CA LYS A 3 10.45 -7.43 4.51
C LYS A 3 9.28 -6.45 4.59
N ILE A 4 8.91 -6.03 5.80
CA ILE A 4 7.80 -5.10 6.06
C ILE A 4 8.08 -3.75 5.44
N VAL A 5 9.30 -3.23 5.64
CA VAL A 5 9.72 -1.94 5.08
C VAL A 5 9.67 -2.00 3.55
N LEU A 6 10.20 -3.07 2.93
CA LEU A 6 10.12 -3.25 1.49
C LEU A 6 8.66 -3.30 1.00
N THR A 7 7.79 -4.06 1.67
CA THR A 7 6.38 -4.14 1.30
C THR A 7 5.66 -2.79 1.41
N LEU A 8 5.93 -2.00 2.44
CA LEU A 8 5.40 -0.63 2.57
C LEU A 8 5.91 0.30 1.45
N LEU A 9 7.19 0.21 1.09
CA LEU A 9 7.77 1.00 0.01
C LEU A 9 7.15 0.64 -1.35
N VAL A 10 6.93 -0.64 -1.62
CA VAL A 10 6.27 -1.09 -2.87
C VAL A 10 4.83 -0.61 -2.92
N LEU A 11 4.07 -0.70 -1.82
CA LEU A 11 2.71 -0.15 -1.73
C LEU A 11 2.73 1.37 -1.99
N ALA A 12 3.65 2.10 -1.37
CA ALA A 12 3.79 3.55 -1.55
C ALA A 12 4.10 3.90 -3.00
N ALA A 13 4.98 3.14 -3.66
CA ALA A 13 5.30 3.33 -5.08
C ALA A 13 4.07 3.09 -5.97
N ALA A 14 3.35 1.98 -5.78
CA ALA A 14 2.14 1.68 -6.56
C ALA A 14 1.03 2.73 -6.36
N HIS A 15 0.85 3.18 -5.11
CA HIS A 15 -0.09 4.24 -4.77
C HIS A 15 0.30 5.59 -5.40
N PHE A 16 1.59 5.95 -5.34
CA PHE A 16 2.11 7.16 -5.97
C PHE A 16 1.94 7.14 -7.49
N GLU A 17 2.14 5.99 -8.12
CA GLU A 17 1.92 5.81 -9.55
C GLU A 17 0.47 6.10 -9.96
N ILE A 18 -0.53 5.67 -9.16
CA ILE A 18 -1.93 6.08 -9.37
C ILE A 18 -2.10 7.58 -9.23
N TRP A 19 -1.52 8.20 -8.20
CA TRP A 19 -1.63 9.64 -7.98
C TRP A 19 -1.14 10.43 -9.21
N ARG A 20 -0.04 10.01 -9.84
CA ARG A 20 0.47 10.64 -11.08
C ARG A 20 -0.53 10.58 -12.24
N THR A 21 -1.41 9.58 -12.26
CA THR A 21 -2.45 9.43 -13.28
C THR A 21 -3.76 10.19 -12.97
N LEU A 22 -3.86 10.96 -11.88
CA LEU A 22 -5.07 11.73 -11.56
C LEU A 22 -5.00 13.15 -12.12
N PRO A 23 -6.08 13.68 -12.74
CA PRO A 23 -6.16 15.09 -13.10
C PRO A 23 -6.41 15.93 -11.83
N ASN A 24 -5.82 17.12 -11.76
CA ASN A 24 -5.94 18.06 -10.63
C ASN A 24 -5.63 17.45 -9.24
N ARG A 25 -4.35 17.48 -8.86
CA ARG A 25 -3.77 16.80 -7.68
C ARG A 25 -3.83 17.64 -6.39
N ARG A 26 -4.81 18.53 -6.24
CA ARG A 26 -4.90 19.50 -5.13
C ARG A 26 -6.18 19.34 -4.31
N GLY A 27 -6.19 19.95 -3.12
CA GLY A 27 -7.35 20.02 -2.23
C GLY A 27 -7.87 18.65 -1.81
N LYS A 28 -9.20 18.46 -1.89
CA LYS A 28 -9.89 17.23 -1.44
C LYS A 28 -9.35 15.95 -2.10
N ARG A 29 -8.87 16.01 -3.35
CA ARG A 29 -8.27 14.85 -4.03
C ARG A 29 -6.93 14.44 -3.43
N ALA A 30 -6.09 15.40 -3.06
CA ALA A 30 -4.82 15.10 -2.41
C ALA A 30 -5.04 14.49 -1.02
N ALA A 31 -5.96 15.08 -0.25
CA ALA A 31 -6.35 14.56 1.06
C ALA A 31 -6.93 13.15 0.96
N GLY A 32 -7.81 12.89 -0.03
CA GLY A 32 -8.38 11.57 -0.27
C GLY A 32 -7.33 10.51 -0.64
N MET A 33 -6.34 10.86 -1.46
CA MET A 33 -5.23 9.96 -1.78
C MET A 33 -4.35 9.66 -0.56
N LEU A 34 -4.07 10.67 0.26
CA LEU A 34 -3.31 10.45 1.49
C LEU A 34 -4.07 9.55 2.47
N LEU A 35 -5.37 9.80 2.64
CA LEU A 35 -6.24 8.97 3.50
C LEU A 35 -6.32 7.54 2.98
N LEU A 36 -6.46 7.34 1.66
CA LEU A 36 -6.45 6.02 1.06
C LEU A 36 -5.14 5.28 1.36
N PHE A 37 -3.99 5.93 1.17
CA PHE A 37 -2.71 5.31 1.51
C PHE A 37 -2.62 4.89 2.98
N VAL A 38 -3.03 5.77 3.91
CA VAL A 38 -3.03 5.46 5.33
C VAL A 38 -3.92 4.27 5.64
N VAL A 39 -5.14 4.22 5.10
CA VAL A 39 -6.07 3.09 5.30
C VAL A 39 -5.49 1.77 4.78
N LEU A 40 -4.85 1.80 3.60
CA LEU A 40 -4.26 0.61 3.00
C LEU A 40 -2.99 0.14 3.73
N ALA A 41 -2.18 1.07 4.24
CA ALA A 41 -0.95 0.76 4.97
C ALA A 41 -1.20 0.37 6.44
N PHE A 42 -2.34 0.78 7.01
CA PHE A 42 -2.63 0.62 8.44
C PHE A 42 -2.54 -0.83 8.95
N PRO A 43 -3.13 -1.85 8.29
CA PRO A 43 -3.06 -3.23 8.79
C PRO A 43 -1.62 -3.75 8.91
N LEU A 44 -0.78 -3.47 7.90
CA LEU A 44 0.62 -3.88 7.91
C LEU A 44 1.43 -3.10 8.95
N ALA A 45 1.17 -1.80 9.10
CA ALA A 45 1.84 -0.97 10.11
C ALA A 45 1.49 -1.43 11.54
N TYR A 46 0.20 -1.74 11.80
CA TYR A 46 -0.26 -2.24 13.09
C TYR A 46 0.39 -3.58 13.42
N LEU A 47 0.35 -4.55 12.50
CA LEU A 47 0.93 -5.87 12.74
C LEU A 47 2.46 -5.85 12.80
N ALA A 48 3.12 -4.90 12.14
CA ALA A 48 4.55 -4.66 12.30
C ALA A 48 4.89 -4.14 13.70
N TYR A 49 4.06 -3.23 14.23
CA TYR A 49 4.21 -2.72 15.60
C TYR A 49 3.96 -3.82 16.63
N ASP A 50 2.92 -4.62 16.42
CA ASP A 50 2.56 -5.75 17.27
C ASP A 50 3.68 -6.81 17.30
N ASP A 51 4.20 -7.21 16.14
CA ASP A 51 5.34 -8.13 16.00
C ASP A 51 6.64 -7.59 16.61
N TYR A 52 6.81 -6.26 16.63
CA TYR A 52 7.95 -5.63 17.31
C TYR A 52 7.81 -5.65 18.85
N ARG A 53 6.58 -5.52 19.35
CA ARG A 53 6.28 -5.46 20.79
C ARG A 53 6.20 -6.84 21.42
N HIS A 54 5.69 -7.81 20.68
CA HIS A 54 5.51 -9.18 21.14
C HIS A 54 6.54 -10.07 20.44
N ASN A 55 7.51 -10.58 21.19
CA ASN A 55 8.45 -11.58 20.68
C ASN A 55 7.71 -12.91 20.53
N TYR A 56 6.94 -13.06 19.45
CA TYR A 56 6.27 -14.31 19.11
C TYR A 56 7.31 -15.43 18.98
N LEU A 57 7.10 -16.51 19.73
CA LEU A 57 7.95 -17.72 19.68
C LEU A 57 7.78 -18.46 18.34
N ASP A 58 6.59 -18.38 17.75
CA ASP A 58 6.22 -18.99 16.48
C ASP A 58 5.88 -17.95 15.41
N ALA A 59 5.67 -18.40 14.17
CA ALA A 59 5.30 -17.53 13.06
C ALA A 59 4.00 -16.76 13.34
N ASN A 60 4.06 -15.43 13.27
CA ASN A 60 2.89 -14.57 13.39
C ASN A 60 2.02 -14.67 12.11
N ILE A 61 0.96 -15.47 12.18
CA ILE A 61 -0.01 -15.65 11.08
C ILE A 61 -0.67 -14.32 10.71
N GLY A 62 -0.95 -13.46 11.69
CA GLY A 62 -1.50 -12.13 11.46
C GLY A 62 -0.60 -11.31 10.54
N LEU A 63 0.70 -11.26 10.83
CA LEU A 63 1.69 -10.59 9.99
C LEU A 63 1.73 -11.16 8.57
N GLY A 64 1.65 -12.49 8.44
CA GLY A 64 1.56 -13.18 7.15
C GLY A 64 0.34 -12.72 6.32
N ILE A 65 -0.83 -12.66 6.95
CA ILE A 65 -2.07 -12.21 6.31
C ILE A 65 -1.99 -10.73 5.91
N ALA A 66 -1.43 -9.86 6.77
CA ALA A 66 -1.23 -8.46 6.42
C ALA A 66 -0.30 -8.26 5.23
N LEU A 67 0.78 -9.05 5.14
CA LEU A 67 1.65 -9.02 3.98
C LEU A 67 0.89 -9.43 2.71
N MET A 68 0.14 -10.54 2.74
CA MET A 68 -0.67 -10.99 1.59
C MET A 68 -1.71 -9.95 1.16
N PHE A 69 -2.43 -9.37 2.13
CA PHE A 69 -3.38 -8.27 1.86
C PHE A 69 -2.68 -7.10 1.17
N THR A 70 -1.52 -6.68 1.68
CA THR A 70 -0.77 -5.56 1.12
C THR A 70 -0.30 -5.85 -0.30
N TRP A 71 0.16 -7.07 -0.58
CA TRP A 71 0.53 -7.50 -1.93
C TRP A 71 -0.66 -7.53 -2.89
N ALA A 72 -1.81 -8.03 -2.44
CA ALA A 72 -3.04 -8.05 -3.25
C ALA A 72 -3.49 -6.62 -3.62
N VAL A 73 -3.53 -5.72 -2.64
CA VAL A 73 -3.83 -4.29 -2.87
C VAL A 73 -2.81 -3.67 -3.82
N THR A 74 -1.52 -3.89 -3.59
CA THR A 74 -0.44 -3.36 -4.42
C THR A 74 -0.60 -3.79 -5.88
N LEU A 75 -0.91 -5.07 -6.13
CA LEU A 75 -1.16 -5.60 -7.47
C LEU A 75 -2.36 -4.90 -8.11
N VAL A 76 -3.47 -4.74 -7.39
CA VAL A 76 -4.66 -4.03 -7.88
C VAL A 76 -4.31 -2.58 -8.24
N LEU A 77 -3.56 -1.87 -7.40
CA LEU A 77 -3.15 -0.50 -7.69
C LEU A 77 -2.25 -0.42 -8.94
N ALA A 78 -1.32 -1.35 -9.07
CA ALA A 78 -0.43 -1.44 -10.23
C ALA A 78 -1.22 -1.68 -11.53
N VAL A 79 -2.15 -2.63 -11.54
CA VAL A 79 -3.01 -2.94 -12.70
C VAL A 79 -3.85 -1.72 -13.08
N ILE A 80 -4.48 -1.06 -12.10
CA ILE A 80 -5.26 0.17 -12.34
C ILE A 80 -4.37 1.27 -12.93
N SER A 81 -3.16 1.45 -12.41
CA SER A 81 -2.20 2.43 -12.92
C SER A 81 -1.83 2.16 -14.39
N VAL A 82 -1.52 0.91 -14.74
CA VAL A 82 -1.22 0.49 -16.12
C VAL A 82 -2.39 0.77 -17.05
N ILE A 83 -3.60 0.33 -16.69
CA ILE A 83 -4.81 0.56 -17.50
C ILE A 83 -5.03 2.06 -17.73
N ARG A 84 -4.88 2.89 -16.71
CA ARG A 84 -5.05 4.35 -16.81
C ARG A 84 -3.99 5.00 -17.71
N ARG A 85 -2.74 4.52 -17.67
CA ARG A 85 -1.67 5.01 -18.54
C ARG A 85 -1.94 4.66 -20.00
N LEU A 86 -2.32 3.41 -20.28
CA LEU A 86 -2.67 2.96 -21.63
C LEU A 86 -3.83 3.75 -22.22
N ARG A 87 -4.87 4.04 -21.41
CA ARG A 87 -6.01 4.87 -21.84
C ARG A 87 -5.67 6.35 -22.09
N ARG A 88 -4.59 6.88 -21.49
CA ARG A 88 -4.13 8.26 -21.72
C ARG A 88 -3.17 8.39 -22.90
N ALA A 89 -2.51 7.30 -23.27
CA ALA A 89 -1.59 7.25 -24.39
C ALA A 89 -2.31 7.10 -25.74
N ARG A 90 -3.61 6.78 -25.71
CA ARG A 90 -4.50 6.67 -26.87
C ARG A 90 -5.33 7.93 -27.00
#